data_AF-A0AAN7FIW6-F1
#
_entry.id   AF-A0AAN7FIW6-F1
#
_cell.length_a   1.000
_cell.length_b   1.000
_cell.length_c   1.000
_cell.angle_alpha   90.00
_cell.angle_beta   90.00
_cell.angle_gamma   90.00
#
_symmetry.space_group_name_H-M   'P 1'
#
loop_
_entity.id
_entity.type
_entity.pdbx_description
1 polymer ?
#
loop_
_entity_poly.entity_id
_entity_poly.type
_entity_poly.pdbx_seq_one_letter_code
_entity_poly.pdbx_strand_id
1 'polypeptide(L)'
;MNGAWIWTTLTLLTVMAIWLFSTTDLTKQNLHYGTSQALLLLSLSSGPDHHDVAATFINVAMMYQDIGNMNTALHYLQEALKKSGRLLGEEHIQTAVCYHALAIAFNCMGAFKLSQQHEKKTYYILVKQLGEEDSRTRDSQNWMKTFKMRELQMNAQKQKGQTLNAAFAQKAIYVLKAHPDLI
;
A
#
# COMPACT_ATOMS: atom_id res chain seq x y z
N MET A 1 22.63 27.02 -36.80
CA MET A 1 22.52 25.58 -37.17
C MET A 1 22.16 24.71 -35.96
N ASN A 2 21.16 25.08 -35.14
CA ASN A 2 20.91 24.41 -33.84
C ASN A 2 19.55 23.69 -33.75
N GLY A 3 18.74 23.69 -34.81
CA GLY A 3 17.38 23.14 -34.78
C GLY A 3 17.28 21.62 -35.00
N ALA A 4 18.11 21.04 -35.86
CA ALA A 4 17.96 19.64 -36.29
C ALA A 4 18.21 18.61 -35.17
N TRP A 5 19.12 18.90 -34.24
CA TRP A 5 19.43 18.05 -33.09
C TRP A 5 18.28 17.95 -32.06
N ILE A 6 17.41 18.96 -32.02
CA ILE A 6 16.29 19.01 -31.07
C ILE A 6 15.18 18.06 -31.52
N TRP A 7 14.90 17.97 -32.82
CA TRP A 7 13.85 17.09 -33.34
C TRP A 7 14.23 15.61 -33.26
N THR A 8 15.49 15.27 -33.54
CA THR A 8 15.96 13.88 -33.47
C THR A 8 16.05 13.35 -32.04
N THR A 9 16.45 14.20 -31.09
CA THR A 9 16.44 13.84 -29.66
C THR A 9 15.01 13.68 -29.14
N LEU A 10 14.09 14.54 -29.58
CA LEU A 10 12.67 14.44 -29.21
C LEU A 10 12.02 13.15 -29.73
N THR A 11 12.28 12.74 -30.98
CA THR A 11 11.71 11.50 -31.53
C THR A 11 12.30 10.25 -30.89
N LEU A 12 13.59 10.25 -30.54
CA LEU A 12 14.19 9.13 -29.79
C LEU A 12 13.60 9.00 -28.38
N LEU A 13 13.38 10.13 -27.69
CA LEU A 13 12.75 10.15 -26.37
C LEU A 13 11.30 9.64 -26.42
N THR A 14 10.52 10.01 -27.43
CA THR A 14 9.14 9.54 -27.55
C THR A 14 9.07 8.05 -27.87
N VAL A 15 9.93 7.54 -28.75
CA VAL A 15 10.01 6.10 -29.05
C VAL A 15 10.46 5.30 -27.83
N MET A 16 11.45 5.80 -27.08
CA MET A 16 11.90 5.18 -25.82
C MET A 16 10.79 5.16 -24.77
N ALA A 17 10.01 6.25 -24.65
CA ALA A 17 8.87 6.31 -23.73
C ALA A 17 7.75 5.33 -24.10
N ILE A 18 7.43 5.18 -25.40
CA ILE A 18 6.44 4.20 -25.88
C ILE A 18 6.92 2.77 -25.60
N TRP A 19 8.20 2.49 -25.82
CA TRP A 19 8.78 1.17 -25.54
C TRP A 19 8.77 0.84 -24.04
N LEU A 20 9.14 1.80 -23.18
CA LEU A 20 9.04 1.67 -21.74
C LEU A 20 7.59 1.45 -21.28
N PHE A 21 6.64 2.20 -21.83
CA PHE A 21 5.21 2.02 -21.51
C PHE A 21 4.73 0.62 -21.92
N SER A 22 5.02 0.19 -23.14
CA SER A 22 4.65 -1.14 -23.66
C SER A 22 5.23 -2.28 -22.83
N THR A 23 6.51 -2.19 -22.43
CA THR A 23 7.14 -3.20 -21.58
C THR A 23 6.54 -3.24 -20.17
N THR A 24 6.17 -2.10 -19.60
CA THR A 24 5.46 -2.06 -18.29
C THR A 24 4.06 -2.63 -18.36
N ASP A 25 3.35 -2.48 -19.47
CA ASP A 25 1.98 -2.98 -19.61
C ASP A 25 1.98 -4.50 -19.85
N LEU A 26 2.90 -4.98 -20.70
CA LEU A 26 3.10 -6.41 -20.92
C LEU A 26 3.50 -7.15 -19.63
N THR A 27 4.36 -6.56 -18.80
CA THR A 27 4.75 -7.17 -17.51
C THR A 27 3.57 -7.23 -16.54
N LYS A 28 2.73 -6.19 -16.46
CA LYS A 28 1.50 -6.21 -15.66
C LYS A 28 0.50 -7.25 -16.15
N GLN A 29 0.31 -7.35 -17.47
CA GLN A 29 -0.63 -8.29 -18.07
C GLN A 29 -0.18 -9.74 -17.90
N ASN A 30 1.12 -10.02 -18.10
CA ASN A 30 1.69 -11.34 -17.85
C ASN A 30 1.60 -11.73 -16.38
N LEU A 31 1.84 -10.80 -15.46
CA LEU A 31 1.68 -11.05 -14.03
C LEU A 31 0.22 -11.34 -13.68
N HIS A 32 -0.71 -10.54 -14.19
CA HIS A 32 -2.14 -10.76 -13.98
C HIS A 32 -2.57 -12.13 -14.51
N TYR A 33 -2.15 -12.49 -15.72
CA TYR A 33 -2.46 -13.77 -16.31
C TYR A 33 -1.86 -14.94 -15.49
N GLY A 34 -0.57 -14.88 -15.16
CA GLY A 34 0.09 -15.91 -14.36
C GLY A 34 -0.49 -16.07 -12.96
N THR A 35 -0.83 -14.96 -12.28
CA THR A 35 -1.47 -14.99 -10.95
C THR A 35 -2.89 -15.54 -11.01
N SER A 36 -3.68 -15.13 -12.00
CA SER A 36 -5.02 -15.69 -12.21
C SER A 36 -4.98 -17.19 -12.51
N GLN A 37 -4.01 -17.64 -13.31
CA GLN A 37 -3.83 -19.05 -13.66
C GLN A 37 -3.39 -19.87 -12.44
N ALA A 38 -2.43 -19.37 -11.65
CA ALA A 38 -1.99 -20.02 -10.41
C ALA A 38 -3.14 -20.15 -9.40
N LEU A 39 -3.93 -19.09 -9.23
CA LEU A 39 -5.10 -19.09 -8.36
C LEU A 39 -6.16 -20.11 -8.81
N LEU A 40 -6.40 -20.20 -10.12
CA LEU A 40 -7.37 -21.11 -10.72
C LEU A 40 -6.92 -22.57 -10.60
N LEU A 41 -5.64 -22.86 -10.85
CA LEU A 41 -5.05 -24.19 -10.66
C LEU A 41 -5.09 -24.64 -9.20
N LEU A 42 -4.79 -23.76 -8.26
CA LEU A 42 -4.87 -24.07 -6.83
C LEU A 42 -6.31 -24.32 -6.38
N SER A 43 -7.25 -23.48 -6.85
CA SER A 43 -8.68 -23.68 -6.57
C SER A 43 -9.21 -24.98 -7.15
N LEU A 44 -8.65 -25.44 -8.29
CA LEU A 44 -9.03 -26.68 -8.94
C LEU A 44 -8.40 -27.91 -8.25
N SER A 45 -7.16 -27.79 -7.77
CA SER A 45 -6.41 -28.90 -7.16
C SER A 45 -6.74 -29.13 -5.68
N SER A 46 -6.95 -28.06 -4.92
CA SER A 46 -7.14 -28.11 -3.46
C SER A 46 -8.61 -27.95 -3.06
N GLY A 47 -9.48 -27.63 -4.01
CA GLY A 47 -10.87 -27.25 -3.77
C GLY A 47 -11.01 -25.79 -3.32
N PRO A 48 -12.16 -25.15 -3.58
CA PRO A 48 -12.38 -23.72 -3.31
C PRO A 48 -12.36 -23.32 -1.82
N ASP A 49 -12.40 -24.31 -0.94
CA ASP A 49 -12.54 -24.20 0.51
C ASP A 49 -11.24 -24.53 1.29
N HIS A 50 -10.12 -24.75 0.59
CA HIS A 50 -8.83 -25.01 1.24
C HIS A 50 -8.24 -23.73 1.86
N HIS A 51 -7.68 -23.83 3.07
CA HIS A 51 -7.08 -22.69 3.78
C HIS A 51 -5.93 -22.02 3.01
N ASP A 52 -5.22 -22.79 2.16
CA ASP A 52 -4.14 -22.30 1.29
C ASP A 52 -4.62 -21.33 0.21
N VAL A 53 -5.92 -21.34 -0.09
CA VAL A 53 -6.50 -20.37 -1.02
C VAL A 53 -6.29 -18.96 -0.47
N ALA A 54 -6.59 -18.72 0.82
CA ALA A 54 -6.42 -17.40 1.42
C ALA A 54 -4.95 -16.91 1.43
N ALA A 55 -4.00 -17.81 1.69
CA ALA A 55 -2.57 -17.49 1.61
C ALA A 55 -2.16 -17.07 0.19
N THR A 56 -2.73 -17.71 -0.82
CA THR A 56 -2.47 -17.39 -2.23
C THR A 56 -3.04 -16.03 -2.61
N PHE A 57 -4.26 -15.69 -2.16
CA PHE A 57 -4.82 -14.35 -2.34
C PHE A 57 -3.93 -13.25 -1.72
N ILE A 58 -3.34 -13.51 -0.55
CA ILE A 58 -2.39 -12.58 0.08
C ILE A 58 -1.12 -12.42 -0.78
N ASN A 59 -0.55 -13.52 -1.27
CA ASN A 59 0.63 -13.48 -2.14
C ASN A 59 0.36 -12.69 -3.42
N VAL A 60 -0.78 -12.93 -4.08
CA VAL A 60 -1.19 -12.17 -5.27
C VAL A 60 -1.33 -10.68 -4.92
N ALA A 61 -1.93 -10.35 -3.78
CA ALA A 61 -2.03 -8.96 -3.36
C ALA A 61 -0.67 -8.31 -3.14
N MET A 62 0.30 -9.00 -2.53
CA MET A 62 1.66 -8.48 -2.36
C MET A 62 2.33 -8.19 -3.71
N MET A 63 2.17 -9.08 -4.70
CA MET A 63 2.72 -8.85 -6.04
C MET A 63 2.10 -7.60 -6.71
N TYR A 64 0.81 -7.34 -6.49
CA TYR A 64 0.18 -6.10 -6.94
C TYR A 64 0.65 -4.86 -6.17
N GLN A 65 1.00 -4.98 -4.89
CA GLN A 65 1.63 -3.90 -4.13
C GLN A 65 3.00 -3.54 -4.71
N ASP A 66 3.80 -4.53 -5.08
CA ASP A 66 5.13 -4.32 -5.67
C ASP A 66 5.08 -3.60 -7.02
N ILE A 67 4.03 -3.85 -7.81
CA ILE A 67 3.74 -3.12 -9.06
C ILE A 67 3.17 -1.71 -8.81
N GLY A 68 2.78 -1.39 -7.58
CA GLY A 68 2.15 -0.13 -7.21
C GLY A 68 0.64 -0.07 -7.48
N ASN A 69 0.00 -1.19 -7.82
CA ASN A 69 -1.45 -1.27 -8.01
C ASN A 69 -2.16 -1.63 -6.68
N MET A 70 -2.26 -0.63 -5.81
CA MET A 70 -2.81 -0.80 -4.46
C MET A 70 -4.31 -1.12 -4.44
N ASN A 71 -5.07 -0.66 -5.44
CA ASN A 71 -6.52 -0.92 -5.52
C ASN A 71 -6.80 -2.41 -5.73
N THR A 72 -6.09 -3.02 -6.69
CA THR A 72 -6.22 -4.45 -6.97
C THR A 72 -5.67 -5.28 -5.79
N ALA A 73 -4.57 -4.86 -5.17
CA ALA A 73 -4.05 -5.52 -3.97
C ALA A 73 -5.08 -5.54 -2.82
N LEU A 74 -5.73 -4.40 -2.54
CA LEU A 74 -6.77 -4.32 -1.51
C LEU A 74 -7.96 -5.22 -1.82
N HIS A 75 -8.39 -5.28 -3.09
CA HIS A 75 -9.49 -6.15 -3.50
C HIS A 75 -9.18 -7.63 -3.18
N TYR A 76 -7.99 -8.11 -3.56
CA TYR A 76 -7.58 -9.49 -3.26
C TYR A 76 -7.44 -9.77 -1.76
N LEU A 77 -6.96 -8.81 -0.96
CA LEU A 77 -6.88 -8.96 0.50
C LEU A 77 -8.26 -9.00 1.17
N GLN A 78 -9.23 -8.22 0.67
CA GLN A 78 -10.61 -8.25 1.17
C GLN A 78 -11.30 -9.58 0.83
N GLU A 79 -11.08 -10.11 -0.38
CA GLU A 79 -11.58 -11.43 -0.76
C GLU A 79 -10.92 -12.54 0.08
N ALA A 80 -9.61 -12.45 0.37
CA ALA A 80 -8.90 -13.36 1.27
C ALA A 80 -9.53 -13.37 2.67
N LEU A 81 -9.82 -12.18 3.21
CA LEU A 81 -10.44 -12.01 4.52
C LEU A 81 -11.85 -12.62 4.56
N LYS A 82 -12.67 -12.35 3.53
CA LYS A 82 -14.04 -12.87 3.42
C LYS A 82 -14.08 -14.39 3.31
N LYS A 83 -13.15 -14.98 2.54
CA LYS A 83 -13.00 -16.44 2.44
C LYS A 83 -12.52 -17.03 3.77
N SER A 84 -11.48 -16.48 4.38
CA SER A 84 -10.95 -16.96 5.66
C SER A 84 -11.98 -16.89 6.77
N GLY A 85 -12.72 -15.78 6.89
CA GLY A 85 -13.77 -15.63 7.89
C GLY A 85 -14.91 -16.63 7.71
N ARG A 86 -15.27 -16.98 6.47
CA ARG A 86 -16.33 -17.98 6.19
C ARG A 86 -15.88 -19.41 6.48
N LEU A 87 -14.65 -19.76 6.10
CA LEU A 87 -14.15 -21.14 6.14
C LEU A 87 -13.58 -21.52 7.50
N LEU A 88 -12.86 -20.59 8.13
CA LEU A 88 -12.06 -20.84 9.33
C LEU A 88 -12.63 -20.13 10.57
N GLY A 89 -13.49 -19.13 10.35
CA GLY A 89 -14.04 -18.28 11.40
C GLY A 89 -13.23 -17.00 11.63
N GLU A 90 -13.86 -16.04 12.32
CA GLU A 90 -13.29 -14.71 12.54
C GLU A 90 -12.09 -14.70 13.50
N GLU A 91 -12.02 -15.68 14.40
CA GLU A 91 -10.96 -15.78 15.42
C GLU A 91 -9.80 -16.71 15.01
N HIS A 92 -9.78 -17.18 13.77
CA HIS A 92 -8.72 -18.03 13.28
C HIS A 92 -7.44 -17.24 12.98
N ILE A 93 -6.29 -17.87 13.22
CA ILE A 93 -4.96 -17.24 12.99
C ILE A 93 -4.81 -16.79 11.54
N GLN A 94 -5.30 -17.57 10.56
CA GLN A 94 -5.29 -17.18 9.15
C GLN A 94 -6.08 -15.89 8.88
N THR A 95 -7.22 -15.70 9.56
CA THR A 95 -8.00 -14.46 9.47
C THR A 95 -7.22 -13.28 10.05
N ALA A 96 -6.45 -13.49 11.13
CA ALA A 96 -5.53 -12.50 11.68
C ALA A 96 -4.44 -12.10 10.68
N VAL A 97 -3.89 -13.06 9.92
CA VAL A 97 -2.91 -12.79 8.86
C VAL A 97 -3.51 -11.93 7.74
N CYS A 98 -4.76 -12.19 7.34
CA CYS A 98 -5.47 -11.33 6.37
C CYS A 98 -5.62 -9.88 6.88
N TYR A 99 -6.00 -9.71 8.15
CA TYR A 99 -6.07 -8.38 8.77
C TYR A 99 -4.71 -7.67 8.81
N HIS A 100 -3.64 -8.41 9.09
CA HIS A 100 -2.28 -7.87 9.12
C HIS A 100 -1.84 -7.38 7.74
N ALA A 101 -2.10 -8.17 6.70
CA ALA A 101 -1.79 -7.81 5.32
C ALA A 101 -2.57 -6.55 4.86
N LEU A 102 -3.84 -6.42 5.27
CA LEU A 102 -4.61 -5.18 5.07
C LEU A 102 -3.99 -3.99 5.81
N ALA A 103 -3.51 -4.19 7.04
CA ALA A 103 -2.86 -3.14 7.80
C ALA A 103 -1.60 -2.61 7.11
N ILE A 104 -0.78 -3.50 6.55
CA ILE A 104 0.39 -3.15 5.75
C ILE A 104 -0.03 -2.36 4.50
N ALA A 105 -1.02 -2.86 3.76
CA ALA A 105 -1.50 -2.19 2.54
C ALA A 105 -1.98 -0.75 2.81
N PHE A 106 -2.78 -0.55 3.87
CA PHE A 106 -3.22 0.79 4.28
C PHE A 106 -2.08 1.69 4.73
N ASN A 107 -1.07 1.14 5.41
CA ASN A 107 0.12 1.89 5.80
C ASN A 107 0.92 2.36 4.57
N CYS A 108 1.04 1.54 3.53
CA CYS A 108 1.67 1.94 2.27
C CYS A 108 0.88 3.04 1.54
N MET A 109 -0.44 3.09 1.70
CA MET A 109 -1.29 4.17 1.18
C MET A 109 -1.31 5.43 2.07
N GLY A 110 -0.62 5.44 3.20
CA GLY A 110 -0.62 6.56 4.16
C GLY A 110 -1.88 6.65 5.03
N ALA A 111 -2.75 5.65 5.00
CA ALA A 111 -3.95 5.55 5.83
C ALA A 111 -3.64 4.90 7.19
N PHE A 112 -2.76 5.53 7.98
CA PHE A 112 -2.23 4.95 9.22
C PHE A 112 -3.28 4.62 10.28
N LYS A 113 -4.39 5.37 10.33
CA LYS A 113 -5.50 5.08 11.26
C LYS A 113 -6.17 3.75 10.97
N LEU A 114 -6.45 3.46 9.69
CA LEU A 114 -7.03 2.19 9.26
C LEU A 114 -6.03 1.05 9.49
N SER A 115 -4.76 1.29 9.17
CA SER A 115 -3.67 0.34 9.45
C SER A 115 -3.65 -0.10 10.92
N GLN A 116 -3.65 0.85 11.86
CA GLN A 116 -3.69 0.54 13.29
C GLN A 116 -4.97 -0.20 13.71
N GLN A 117 -6.13 0.12 13.12
CA GLN A 117 -7.38 -0.59 13.45
C GLN A 117 -7.31 -2.06 13.04
N HIS A 118 -6.80 -2.35 11.85
CA HIS A 118 -6.66 -3.72 11.37
C HIS A 118 -5.58 -4.48 12.15
N GLU A 119 -4.45 -3.84 12.46
CA GLU A 119 -3.39 -4.46 13.26
C GLU A 119 -3.85 -4.77 14.69
N LYS A 120 -4.68 -3.92 15.30
CA LYS A 120 -5.30 -4.21 16.60
C LYS A 120 -6.18 -5.45 16.58
N LYS A 121 -6.92 -5.68 15.49
CA LYS A 121 -7.72 -6.90 15.32
C LYS A 121 -6.82 -8.12 15.19
N THR A 122 -5.74 -8.03 14.40
CA THR A 122 -4.72 -9.08 14.32
C THR A 122 -4.17 -9.42 15.69
N TYR A 123 -3.71 -8.42 16.44
CA TYR A 123 -3.16 -8.60 17.78
C TYR A 123 -4.16 -9.29 18.73
N TYR A 124 -5.42 -8.83 18.74
CA TYR A 124 -6.47 -9.43 19.59
C TYR A 124 -6.66 -10.92 19.30
N ILE A 125 -6.71 -11.31 18.02
CA ILE A 125 -6.87 -12.71 17.62
C ILE A 125 -5.63 -13.53 18.02
N LEU A 126 -4.42 -13.00 17.77
CA LEU A 126 -3.17 -13.70 18.10
C LEU A 126 -3.01 -13.91 19.61
N VAL A 127 -3.30 -12.90 20.43
CA VAL A 127 -3.28 -13.03 21.90
C VAL A 127 -4.27 -14.10 22.35
N LYS A 128 -5.49 -14.10 21.81
CA LYS A 128 -6.52 -15.07 22.21
C LYS A 128 -6.14 -16.51 21.87
N GLN A 129 -5.50 -16.74 20.72
CA GLN A 129 -5.17 -18.08 20.24
C GLN A 129 -3.80 -18.60 20.71
N LEU A 130 -2.82 -17.71 20.89
CA LEU A 130 -1.41 -18.08 21.09
C LEU A 130 -0.81 -17.54 22.39
N GLY A 131 -1.47 -16.55 23.01
CA GLY A 131 -0.95 -15.83 24.17
C GLY A 131 -0.03 -14.66 23.81
N GLU A 132 0.33 -13.88 24.84
CA GLU A 132 1.14 -12.66 24.72
C GLU A 132 2.64 -12.92 24.50
N GLU A 133 3.12 -14.10 24.90
CA GLU A 133 4.52 -14.53 24.80
C GLU A 133 4.93 -14.96 23.38
N ASP A 134 3.96 -15.29 22.52
CA ASP A 134 4.23 -15.80 21.16
C ASP A 134 4.94 -14.75 20.30
N SER A 135 5.87 -15.22 19.46
CA SER A 135 6.64 -14.36 18.56
C SER A 135 5.74 -13.56 17.63
N ARG A 136 4.66 -14.16 17.10
CA ARG A 136 3.75 -13.47 16.17
C ARG A 136 2.97 -12.36 16.87
N THR A 137 2.59 -12.58 18.11
CA THR A 137 1.91 -11.58 18.94
C THR A 137 2.84 -10.39 19.21
N ARG A 138 4.12 -10.65 19.53
CA ARG A 138 5.14 -9.61 19.71
C ARG A 138 5.42 -8.86 18.40
N ASP A 139 5.45 -9.54 17.27
CA ASP A 139 5.63 -8.92 15.96
C ASP A 139 4.48 -7.96 15.63
N SER A 140 3.23 -8.38 15.87
CA SER A 140 2.07 -7.50 15.67
C SER A 140 2.12 -6.23 16.53
N GLN A 141 2.60 -6.34 17.78
CA GLN A 141 2.85 -5.16 18.62
C GLN A 141 3.92 -4.23 18.03
N ASN A 142 5.00 -4.79 17.48
CA ASN A 142 6.06 -4.01 16.83
C ASN A 142 5.56 -3.30 15.56
N TRP A 143 4.72 -3.96 14.78
CA TRP A 143 4.03 -3.35 13.65
C TRP A 143 3.12 -2.19 14.09
N MET A 144 2.33 -2.37 15.15
CA MET A 144 1.48 -1.31 15.68
C MET A 144 2.29 -0.08 16.14
N LYS A 145 3.45 -0.29 16.78
CA LYS A 145 4.39 0.80 17.14
C LYS A 145 4.92 1.51 15.88
N THR A 146 5.26 0.74 14.85
CA THR A 146 5.75 1.27 13.57
C THR A 146 4.70 2.13 12.88
N PHE A 147 3.45 1.67 12.80
CA PHE A 147 2.35 2.43 12.21
C PHE A 147 2.08 3.73 12.96
N LYS A 148 2.12 3.69 14.30
CA LYS A 148 1.97 4.89 15.14
C LYS A 148 3.11 5.88 14.93
N MET A 149 4.35 5.40 14.82
CA MET A 149 5.51 6.25 14.54
C MET A 149 5.37 6.95 13.18
N ARG A 150 4.95 6.22 12.13
CA ARG A 150 4.74 6.79 10.79
C ARG A 150 3.60 7.82 10.76
N GLU A 151 2.52 7.59 11.51
CA GLU A 151 1.45 8.58 11.67
C GLU A 151 1.97 9.90 12.26
N LEU A 152 2.77 9.81 13.34
CA LEU A 152 3.35 10.99 13.98
C LEU A 152 4.30 11.74 13.04
N GLN A 153 5.14 11.02 12.29
CA GLN A 153 6.05 11.61 11.30
C GLN A 153 5.27 12.37 10.21
N MET A 154 4.19 11.77 9.68
CA MET A 154 3.35 12.41 8.67
C MET A 154 2.66 13.66 9.21
N ASN A 155 2.16 13.63 10.44
CA ASN A 155 1.54 14.79 11.08
C ASN A 155 2.55 15.91 11.34
N ALA A 156 3.78 15.57 11.79
CA ALA A 156 4.85 16.54 11.97
C ALA A 156 5.27 17.19 10.64
N GLN A 157 5.34 16.43 9.54
CA GLN A 157 5.60 16.97 8.21
C GLN A 157 4.52 17.94 7.74
N LYS A 158 3.23 17.60 7.96
CA LYS A 158 2.10 18.48 7.65
C LYS A 158 2.17 19.80 8.41
N GLN A 159 2.45 19.73 9.72
CA GLN A 159 2.61 20.93 10.55
C GLN A 159 3.79 21.78 10.08
N LYS A 160 4.94 21.16 9.79
CA LYS A 160 6.11 21.88 9.26
C LYS A 160 5.80 22.60 7.95
N GLY A 161 5.10 21.94 7.02
CA GLY A 161 4.65 22.57 5.77
C GLY A 161 3.71 23.76 6.00
N GLN A 162 2.74 23.61 6.92
CA GLN A 162 1.82 24.69 7.28
C GLN A 162 2.55 25.88 7.93
N THR A 163 3.48 25.63 8.85
CA THR A 163 4.28 26.69 9.50
C THR A 163 5.18 27.43 8.51
N LEU A 164 5.79 26.72 7.55
CA LEU A 164 6.59 27.34 6.49
C LEU A 164 5.71 28.22 5.60
N ASN A 165 4.56 27.72 5.14
CA ASN A 165 3.63 28.50 4.33
C ASN A 165 3.11 29.74 5.07
N ALA A 166 2.79 29.61 6.36
CA ALA A 166 2.40 30.73 7.20
C ALA A 166 3.53 31.76 7.35
N ALA A 167 4.77 31.31 7.54
CA ALA A 167 5.94 32.21 7.64
C ALA A 167 6.21 32.95 6.31
N PHE A 168 6.07 32.28 5.16
CA PHE A 168 6.18 32.92 3.85
C PHE A 168 5.07 33.96 3.64
N ALA A 169 3.83 33.62 3.98
CA ALA A 169 2.71 34.56 3.91
C ALA A 169 2.95 35.79 4.80
N GLN A 170 3.43 35.59 6.04
CA GLN A 170 3.73 36.67 6.97
C GLN A 170 4.84 37.58 6.44
N LYS A 171 5.90 37.00 5.84
CA LYS A 171 6.99 37.76 5.23
C LYS A 171 6.52 38.57 4.02
N ALA A 172 5.64 38.01 3.19
CA ALA A 172 5.04 38.73 2.07
C ALA A 172 4.19 39.92 2.53
N ILE A 173 3.37 39.74 3.58
CA ILE A 173 2.58 40.84 4.19
C ILE A 173 3.50 41.95 4.72
N TYR A 174 4.61 41.59 5.38
CA TYR A 174 5.57 42.56 5.88
C TYR A 174 6.20 43.39 4.75
N VAL A 175 6.59 42.76 3.65
CA VAL A 175 7.14 43.44 2.47
C VAL A 175 6.11 44.39 1.84
N LEU A 176 4.86 43.98 1.71
CA LEU A 176 3.77 44.83 1.20
C LEU A 176 3.52 46.05 2.11
N LYS A 177 3.61 45.90 3.43
CA LYS A 177 3.50 47.04 4.36
C LYS A 177 4.70 47.98 4.30
N ALA A 178 5.89 47.48 4.02
CA ALA A 178 7.11 48.28 3.92
C ALA A 178 7.21 49.08 2.61
N HIS A 179 6.49 48.65 1.56
CA HIS A 179 6.42 49.33 0.28
C HIS A 179 4.96 49.53 -0.16
N PRO A 180 4.26 50.55 0.37
CA PRO A 180 2.85 50.83 0.06
C PRO A 180 2.63 51.13 -1.43
N ASP A 181 3.68 51.59 -2.12
CA ASP A 181 3.68 52.02 -3.52
C ASP A 181 3.57 50.86 -4.53
N LEU A 182 3.67 49.61 -4.06
CA LEU A 182 3.60 48.38 -4.85
C LEU A 182 2.18 47.79 -4.95
N ILE A 183 1.19 48.44 -4.35
CA ILE A 183 -0.25 48.09 -4.37
C ILE A 183 -1.00 49.12 -5.21
#